data_AF-A0A1V0GVQ0-F1
#
_entry.id   AF-A0A1V0GVQ0-F1
#
_cell.length_a   1.000
_cell.length_b   1.000
_cell.length_c   1.000
_cell.angle_alpha   90.00
_cell.angle_beta   90.00
_cell.angle_gamma   90.00
#
_symmetry.space_group_name_H-M   'P 1'
#
loop_
_entity.id
_entity.type
_entity.pdbx_description
1 polymer ?
#
loop_
_entity_poly.entity_id
_entity_poly.type
_entity_poly.pdbx_seq_one_letter_code
_entity_poly.pdbx_strand_id
1 'polypeptide(L)'
;MGGTQGSLFNPTVLAALVAAAVAMLAWPVNDWLNRRRARTLRAERVSDVQRALLAEIRAHVVALESQRLDAGGTAALLARLRDSGRIPFIPEQANDRIFSAIIEDVHILPAEVIDPVVTYYRQLSIMASFARAMQKQADQDHGRAVEMFGDYLELTEAARESGQEALRLLMTSVFLGEDALRRVIEEEREAELAARQAELALLSSSLPGKLAALRQRLSRRSSDRSGL
;
A
#
# COMPACT_ATOMS: atom_id res chain seq x y z
N MET A 1 -15.54 33.89 73.55
CA MET A 1 -16.54 33.48 72.54
C MET A 1 -17.10 34.74 71.90
N GLY A 2 -16.77 34.98 70.63
CA GLY A 2 -17.28 36.11 69.86
C GLY A 2 -17.27 35.69 68.40
N GLY A 3 -18.40 35.16 67.94
CA GLY A 3 -18.56 34.70 66.56
C GLY A 3 -18.66 35.90 65.62
N THR A 4 -17.64 36.12 64.81
CA THR A 4 -17.73 37.01 63.64
C THR A 4 -18.58 36.30 62.60
N GLN A 5 -19.83 36.76 62.45
CA GLN A 5 -20.70 36.39 61.34
C GLN A 5 -19.99 36.74 60.03
N GLY A 6 -19.64 35.72 59.24
CA GLY A 6 -19.08 35.90 57.90
C GLY A 6 -20.13 36.52 57.00
N SER A 7 -20.01 37.84 56.77
CA SER A 7 -20.84 38.53 55.79
C SER A 7 -20.48 38.00 54.39
N LEU A 8 -21.49 37.47 53.68
CA LEU A 8 -21.41 37.07 52.28
C LEU A 8 -21.00 38.23 51.33
N PHE A 9 -20.89 39.46 51.85
CA PHE A 9 -20.44 40.66 51.15
C PHE A 9 -18.96 41.01 51.39
N ASN A 10 -18.16 40.12 51.97
CA ASN A 10 -16.70 40.32 52.02
C ASN A 10 -16.13 40.33 50.58
N PRO A 11 -15.42 41.40 50.15
CA PRO A 11 -14.90 41.52 48.79
C PRO A 11 -13.97 40.35 48.39
N THR A 12 -13.30 39.73 49.35
CA THR A 12 -12.44 38.57 49.14
C THR A 12 -13.24 37.31 48.77
N VAL A 13 -14.40 37.12 49.42
CA VAL A 13 -15.30 35.99 49.14
C VAL A 13 -15.97 36.16 47.78
N LEU A 14 -16.38 37.38 47.44
CA LEU A 14 -16.92 37.70 46.12
C LEU A 14 -15.89 37.47 45.02
N ALA A 15 -14.64 37.92 45.22
CA ALA A 15 -13.54 37.71 44.27
C ALA A 15 -13.23 36.22 44.08
N ALA A 16 -13.21 35.44 45.16
CA ALA A 16 -13.00 33.99 45.09
C ALA A 16 -14.13 33.27 44.35
N LEU A 17 -15.39 33.68 44.56
CA LEU A 17 -16.56 33.13 43.86
C LEU A 17 -16.53 33.47 42.35
N VAL A 18 -16.19 34.70 42.00
CA VAL A 18 -16.04 35.12 40.60
C VAL A 18 -14.89 34.36 39.94
N ALA A 19 -13.74 34.25 40.62
CA ALA A 19 -12.60 33.48 40.11
C ALA A 19 -12.95 31.99 39.92
N ALA A 20 -13.67 31.38 40.86
CA ALA A 20 -14.13 30.00 40.76
C ALA A 20 -15.13 29.81 39.60
N ALA A 21 -16.07 30.74 39.41
CA ALA A 21 -17.03 30.71 38.31
C ALA A 21 -16.33 30.86 36.94
N VAL A 22 -15.38 31.79 36.82
CA VAL A 22 -14.58 31.98 35.61
C VAL A 22 -13.74 30.72 35.33
N ALA A 23 -13.11 30.13 36.34
CA ALA A 23 -12.32 28.91 36.19
C ALA A 23 -13.18 27.70 35.76
N MET A 24 -14.38 27.54 36.34
CA MET A 24 -15.33 26.50 35.95
C MET A 24 -15.81 26.63 34.50
N LEU A 25 -15.96 27.85 33.99
CA LEU A 25 -16.36 28.10 32.60
C LEU A 25 -15.18 28.03 31.61
N ALA A 26 -13.97 28.38 32.05
CA ALA A 26 -12.78 28.39 31.21
C ALA A 26 -12.29 26.98 30.84
N TRP A 27 -12.38 26.00 31.76
CA TRP A 27 -11.95 24.62 31.50
C TRP A 27 -12.69 23.99 30.31
N PRO A 28 -14.03 23.87 30.29
CA PRO A 28 -14.72 23.18 29.19
C PRO A 28 -14.49 23.86 27.84
N VAL A 29 -14.38 25.20 27.80
CA VAL A 29 -14.04 25.95 26.58
C VAL A 29 -12.61 25.64 26.12
N ASN A 30 -11.64 25.63 27.04
CA ASN A 30 -10.26 25.30 26.73
C ASN A 30 -10.10 23.83 26.28
N ASP A 31 -10.80 22.90 26.92
CA ASP A 31 -10.83 21.48 26.52
C ASP A 31 -11.43 21.33 25.12
N TRP A 32 -12.53 22.03 24.82
CA TRP A 32 -13.13 22.04 23.49
C TRP A 32 -12.19 22.64 22.42
N LEU A 33 -11.56 23.77 22.71
CA LEU A 33 -10.58 24.41 21.82
C LEU A 33 -9.37 23.50 21.57
N ASN A 34 -8.88 22.83 22.62
CA ASN A 34 -7.76 21.89 22.52
C ASN A 34 -8.14 20.66 21.69
N ARG A 35 -9.35 20.11 21.86
CA ARG A 35 -9.85 19.03 21.01
C ARG A 35 -9.97 19.46 19.54
N ARG A 36 -10.44 20.68 19.29
CA ARG A 36 -10.55 21.21 17.92
C ARG A 36 -9.17 21.37 17.28
N ARG A 37 -8.22 21.99 17.98
CA ARG A 37 -6.83 22.14 17.51
C ARG A 37 -6.17 20.78 17.27
N ALA A 38 -6.35 19.82 18.19
CA ALA A 38 -5.81 18.48 18.04
C ALA A 38 -6.34 17.76 16.78
N ARG A 39 -7.62 17.95 16.44
CA ARG A 39 -8.19 17.41 15.19
C ARG A 39 -7.59 18.07 13.95
N THR A 40 -7.44 19.40 13.95
CA THR A 40 -6.83 20.13 12.84
C THR A 40 -5.37 19.70 12.63
N LEU A 41 -4.57 19.66 13.69
CA LEU A 41 -3.18 19.21 13.62
C LEU A 41 -3.06 17.75 13.14
N ARG A 42 -3.98 16.87 13.55
CA ARG A 42 -4.00 15.49 13.06
C ARG A 42 -4.32 15.45 11.57
N ALA A 43 -5.27 16.24 11.09
CA ALA A 43 -5.62 16.29 9.67
C ALA A 43 -4.47 16.86 8.81
N GLU A 44 -3.81 17.93 9.28
CA GLU A 44 -2.62 18.50 8.64
C GLU A 44 -1.50 17.46 8.55
N ARG A 45 -1.20 16.78 9.66
CA ARG A 45 -0.18 15.72 9.71
C ARG A 45 -0.48 14.60 8.71
N VAL A 46 -1.73 14.14 8.62
CA VAL A 46 -2.11 13.11 7.65
C VAL A 46 -1.90 13.62 6.22
N SER A 47 -2.33 14.84 5.90
CA SER A 47 -2.15 15.42 4.57
C SER A 47 -0.68 15.55 4.17
N ASP A 48 0.17 16.03 5.09
CA ASP A 48 1.60 16.20 4.85
C ASP A 48 2.29 14.87 4.60
N VAL A 49 1.97 13.85 5.41
CA VAL A 49 2.51 12.50 5.24
C VAL A 49 2.07 11.89 3.91
N GLN A 50 0.79 12.01 3.54
CA GLN A 50 0.30 11.50 2.26
C GLN A 50 0.96 12.21 1.07
N ARG A 51 1.18 13.53 1.14
CA ARG A 51 1.88 14.30 0.10
C ARG A 51 3.35 13.91 0.00
N ALA A 52 4.01 13.68 1.13
CA ALA A 52 5.40 13.23 1.16
C ALA A 52 5.55 11.83 0.56
N LEU A 53 4.68 10.89 0.94
CA LEU A 53 4.63 9.55 0.34
C LEU A 53 4.34 9.61 -1.16
N LEU A 54 3.36 10.43 -1.57
CA LEU A 54 3.02 10.62 -2.97
C LEU A 54 4.25 11.10 -3.78
N ALA A 55 5.02 12.03 -3.23
CA ALA A 55 6.23 12.54 -3.89
C ALA A 55 7.34 11.48 -3.97
N GLU A 56 7.60 10.75 -2.89
CA GLU A 56 8.61 9.68 -2.84
C GLU A 56 8.28 8.55 -3.82
N ILE A 57 7.06 8.01 -3.76
CA ILE A 57 6.61 6.93 -4.65
C ILE A 57 6.63 7.41 -6.11
N ARG A 58 6.18 8.64 -6.38
CA ARG A 58 6.15 9.17 -7.76
C ARG A 58 7.54 9.28 -8.34
N ALA A 59 8.50 9.80 -7.58
CA ALA A 59 9.87 9.95 -8.05
C ALA A 59 10.45 8.60 -8.47
N HIS A 60 10.22 7.56 -7.68
CA HIS A 60 10.70 6.23 -8.01
C HIS A 60 9.92 5.56 -9.16
N VAL A 61 8.58 5.67 -9.21
CA VAL A 61 7.79 5.14 -10.33
C VAL A 61 8.20 5.75 -11.67
N VAL A 62 8.45 7.06 -11.73
CA VAL A 62 8.96 7.72 -12.94
C VAL A 62 10.33 7.16 -13.34
N ALA A 63 11.21 6.89 -12.36
CA ALA A 63 12.50 6.27 -12.63
C ALA A 63 12.34 4.85 -13.21
N LEU A 64 11.41 4.04 -12.67
CA LEU A 64 11.09 2.70 -13.19
C LEU A 64 10.54 2.76 -14.61
N GLU A 65 9.62 3.69 -14.90
CA GLU A 65 9.05 3.90 -16.23
C GLU A 65 10.11 4.24 -17.27
N SER A 66 11.10 5.07 -16.90
CA SER A 66 12.20 5.46 -17.80
C SER A 66 13.16 4.31 -18.15
N GLN A 67 13.21 3.27 -17.31
CA GLN A 67 14.08 2.11 -17.47
C GLN A 67 13.39 0.94 -18.17
N ARG A 68 12.10 1.08 -18.48
CA ARG A 68 11.28 0.01 -19.05
C ARG A 68 11.79 -0.40 -20.44
N LEU A 69 11.99 -1.70 -20.60
CA LEU A 69 12.28 -2.33 -21.88
C LEU A 69 11.04 -3.08 -22.37
N ASP A 70 10.88 -3.15 -23.68
CA ASP A 70 9.91 -4.07 -24.28
C ASP A 70 10.48 -5.51 -24.26
N ALA A 71 9.64 -6.49 -24.57
CA ALA A 71 10.05 -7.90 -24.55
C ALA A 71 11.26 -8.18 -25.46
N GLY A 72 11.34 -7.48 -26.61
CA GLY A 72 12.47 -7.56 -27.53
C GLY A 72 13.75 -6.96 -26.93
N GLY A 73 13.66 -5.78 -26.34
CA GLY A 73 14.76 -5.10 -25.67
C GLY A 73 15.31 -5.91 -24.48
N THR A 74 14.43 -6.51 -23.68
CA THR A 74 14.82 -7.39 -22.58
C THR A 74 15.57 -8.62 -23.08
N ALA A 75 15.05 -9.31 -24.10
CA ALA A 75 15.72 -10.48 -24.68
C ALA A 75 17.10 -10.13 -25.27
N ALA A 76 17.20 -9.00 -25.98
CA ALA A 76 18.46 -8.52 -26.54
C ALA A 76 19.49 -8.14 -25.46
N LEU A 77 19.04 -7.51 -24.36
CA LEU A 77 19.90 -7.19 -23.22
C LEU A 77 20.43 -8.46 -22.56
N LEU A 78 19.58 -9.43 -22.27
CA LEU A 78 19.98 -10.69 -21.64
C LEU A 78 20.97 -11.47 -22.52
N ALA A 79 20.76 -11.52 -23.84
CA ALA A 79 21.71 -12.13 -24.77
C ALA A 79 23.09 -11.44 -24.70
N ARG A 80 23.14 -10.10 -24.71
CA ARG A 80 24.39 -9.34 -24.59
C ARG A 80 25.10 -9.57 -23.25
N LEU A 81 24.37 -9.73 -22.15
CA LEU A 81 24.95 -10.00 -20.83
C LEU A 81 25.51 -11.42 -20.73
N ARG A 82 24.87 -12.39 -21.38
CA ARG A 82 25.41 -13.75 -21.52
C ARG A 82 26.73 -13.75 -22.29
N ASP A 83 26.79 -13.04 -23.41
CA ASP A 83 27.98 -13.00 -24.27
C ASP A 83 29.14 -12.22 -23.65
N SER A 84 28.84 -11.13 -22.92
CA SER A 84 29.87 -10.25 -22.34
C SER A 84 30.48 -10.76 -21.04
N GLY A 85 29.88 -11.75 -20.38
CA GLY A 85 30.37 -12.24 -19.08
C GLY A 85 30.26 -11.19 -17.96
N ARG A 86 29.40 -10.17 -18.11
CA ARG A 86 29.26 -9.05 -17.16
C ARG A 86 27.83 -8.92 -16.67
N ILE A 87 27.66 -8.56 -15.40
CA ILE A 87 26.35 -8.27 -14.80
C ILE A 87 26.18 -6.76 -14.66
N PRO A 88 24.99 -6.21 -14.93
CA PRO A 88 24.72 -4.81 -14.71
C PRO A 88 24.92 -4.42 -13.24
N PHE A 89 25.53 -3.26 -13.02
CA PHE A 89 25.56 -2.66 -11.70
C PHE A 89 24.16 -2.15 -11.35
N ILE A 90 23.55 -2.76 -10.32
CA ILE A 90 22.29 -2.29 -9.75
C ILE A 90 22.64 -1.45 -8.52
N PRO A 91 22.44 -0.12 -8.56
CA PRO A 91 22.68 0.72 -7.39
C PRO A 91 21.69 0.38 -6.28
N GLU A 92 22.16 0.41 -5.04
CA GLU A 92 21.28 0.37 -3.87
C GLU A 92 20.49 1.68 -3.81
N GLN A 93 19.19 1.63 -4.07
CA GLN A 93 18.33 2.81 -4.06
C GLN A 93 17.65 2.95 -2.69
N ALA A 94 17.96 4.03 -1.96
CA ALA A 94 17.29 4.40 -0.72
C ALA A 94 16.05 5.26 -1.03
N ASN A 95 15.02 4.63 -1.63
CA ASN A 95 13.79 5.30 -2.05
C ASN A 95 12.65 5.17 -1.03
N ASP A 96 12.97 4.88 0.23
CA ASP A 96 12.03 4.57 1.31
C ASP A 96 12.24 5.48 2.53
N ARG A 97 12.76 6.70 2.34
CA ARG A 97 13.16 7.59 3.44
C ARG A 97 11.95 8.13 4.17
N ILE A 98 10.92 8.57 3.44
CA ILE A 98 9.67 9.04 4.03
C ILE A 98 8.96 7.87 4.68
N PHE A 99 8.79 6.76 3.96
CA PHE A 99 8.12 5.58 4.50
C PHE A 99 8.77 5.02 5.77
N SER A 100 10.09 4.87 5.79
CA SER A 100 10.84 4.44 6.97
C SER A 100 10.65 5.38 8.17
N ALA A 101 10.52 6.68 7.92
CA ALA A 101 10.33 7.67 8.98
C ALA A 101 8.92 7.64 9.59
N ILE A 102 7.93 7.08 8.88
CA ILE A 102 6.52 7.09 9.31
C ILE A 102 5.97 5.71 9.64
N ILE A 103 6.75 4.64 9.49
CA ILE A 103 6.24 3.26 9.56
C ILE A 103 5.55 2.94 10.91
N GLU A 104 6.06 3.48 12.01
CA GLU A 104 5.45 3.34 13.35
C GLU A 104 4.09 4.05 13.44
N ASP A 105 3.93 5.10 12.63
CA ASP A 105 2.73 5.92 12.54
C ASP A 105 1.90 5.61 11.30
N VAL A 106 2.14 4.51 10.58
CA VAL A 106 1.42 4.19 9.32
C VAL A 106 -0.10 4.13 9.51
N HIS A 107 -0.54 3.80 10.72
CA HIS A 107 -1.94 3.75 11.15
C HIS A 107 -2.67 5.12 11.10
N ILE A 108 -1.95 6.23 10.89
CA ILE A 108 -2.58 7.54 10.66
C ILE A 108 -3.13 7.69 9.24
N LEU A 109 -2.65 6.88 8.29
CA LEU A 109 -3.13 6.89 6.92
C LEU A 109 -4.55 6.31 6.84
N PRO A 110 -5.34 6.70 5.83
CA PRO A 110 -6.61 6.03 5.56
C PRO A 110 -6.40 4.54 5.30
N ALA A 111 -7.27 3.69 5.85
CA ALA A 111 -7.13 2.23 5.80
C ALA A 111 -6.92 1.71 4.37
N GLU A 112 -7.68 2.24 3.41
CA GLU A 112 -7.62 1.85 2.00
C GLU A 112 -6.32 2.28 1.29
N VAL A 113 -5.49 3.13 1.92
CA VAL A 113 -4.18 3.56 1.39
C VAL A 113 -3.03 2.78 2.00
N ILE A 114 -3.19 2.27 3.23
CA ILE A 114 -2.13 1.57 3.96
C ILE A 114 -1.62 0.38 3.14
N ASP A 115 -2.52 -0.51 2.72
CA ASP A 115 -2.15 -1.75 2.04
C ASP A 115 -1.41 -1.51 0.70
N PRO A 116 -1.88 -0.64 -0.21
CA PRO A 116 -1.14 -0.28 -1.42
C PRO A 116 0.26 0.28 -1.15
N VAL A 117 0.39 1.19 -0.19
CA VAL A 117 1.67 1.81 0.18
C VAL A 117 2.63 0.76 0.74
N VAL A 118 2.17 -0.05 1.70
CA VAL A 118 2.97 -1.13 2.30
C VAL A 118 3.36 -2.17 1.24
N THR A 119 2.44 -2.52 0.34
CA THR A 119 2.71 -3.47 -0.75
C THR A 119 3.84 -2.97 -1.64
N TYR A 120 3.79 -1.69 -2.04
CA TYR A 120 4.83 -1.07 -2.84
C TYR A 120 6.21 -1.14 -2.16
N TYR A 121 6.33 -0.68 -0.91
CA TYR A 121 7.62 -0.72 -0.19
C TYR A 121 8.10 -2.14 0.11
N ARG A 122 7.18 -3.10 0.26
CA ARG A 122 7.52 -4.51 0.35
C ARG A 122 8.16 -5.02 -0.94
N GLN A 123 7.66 -4.61 -2.11
CA GLN A 123 8.31 -4.96 -3.39
C GLN A 123 9.72 -4.40 -3.48
N LEU A 124 9.96 -3.16 -3.03
CA LEU A 124 11.30 -2.57 -3.00
C LEU A 124 12.26 -3.37 -2.11
N SER A 125 11.79 -3.81 -0.94
CA SER A 125 12.58 -4.64 -0.03
C SER A 125 12.93 -6.01 -0.63
N ILE A 126 11.98 -6.63 -1.34
CA ILE A 126 12.21 -7.89 -2.08
C ILE A 126 13.24 -7.66 -3.19
N MET A 127 13.07 -6.61 -4.00
CA MET A 127 14.00 -6.25 -5.08
C MET A 127 15.42 -6.00 -4.56
N ALA A 128 15.58 -5.26 -3.46
CA ALA A 128 16.88 -4.97 -2.87
C ALA A 128 17.56 -6.26 -2.37
N SER A 129 16.80 -7.12 -1.69
CA SER A 129 17.29 -8.42 -1.22
C SER A 129 17.68 -9.33 -2.38
N PHE A 130 16.89 -9.32 -3.45
CA PHE A 130 17.14 -10.09 -4.67
C PHE A 130 18.38 -9.58 -5.43
N ALA A 131 18.56 -8.26 -5.55
CA ALA A 131 19.74 -7.67 -6.17
C ALA A 131 21.03 -8.07 -5.45
N ARG A 132 21.04 -8.06 -4.11
CA ARG A 132 22.19 -8.54 -3.32
C ARG A 132 22.45 -10.03 -3.53
N ALA A 133 21.39 -10.85 -3.59
CA ALA A 133 21.52 -12.28 -3.87
C ALA A 133 22.09 -12.56 -5.27
N MET A 134 21.63 -11.82 -6.27
CA MET A 134 22.13 -11.88 -7.65
C MET A 134 23.60 -11.47 -7.74
N GLN A 135 24.01 -10.39 -7.06
CA GLN A 135 25.42 -9.96 -7.01
C GLN A 135 26.33 -11.04 -6.41
N LYS A 136 25.90 -11.70 -5.33
CA LYS A 136 26.64 -12.83 -4.75
C LYS A 136 26.70 -14.04 -5.71
N GLN A 137 25.62 -14.28 -6.45
CA GLN A 137 25.59 -15.35 -7.46
C GLN A 137 26.53 -15.06 -8.63
N ALA A 138 26.72 -13.80 -9.00
CA ALA A 138 27.63 -13.35 -10.06
C ALA A 138 29.04 -13.90 -9.91
N ASP A 139 29.53 -13.92 -8.66
CA ASP A 139 30.87 -14.40 -8.31
C ASP A 139 31.02 -15.93 -8.46
N GLN A 140 29.90 -16.67 -8.49
CA GLN A 140 29.86 -18.13 -8.49
C GLN A 140 29.47 -18.70 -9.85
N ASP A 141 28.38 -18.18 -10.42
CA ASP A 141 27.80 -18.62 -11.68
C ASP A 141 27.18 -17.43 -12.40
N HIS A 142 27.94 -16.91 -13.35
CA HIS A 142 27.52 -15.79 -14.19
C HIS A 142 26.27 -16.10 -15.01
N GLY A 143 26.16 -17.31 -15.55
CA GLY A 143 25.02 -17.71 -16.38
C GLY A 143 23.72 -17.67 -15.57
N ARG A 144 23.76 -18.25 -14.35
CA ARG A 144 22.63 -18.21 -13.42
C ARG A 144 22.28 -16.81 -12.97
N ALA A 145 23.28 -15.96 -12.74
CA ALA A 145 23.04 -14.60 -12.32
C ALA A 145 22.43 -13.72 -13.44
N VAL A 146 22.71 -14.02 -14.72
CA VAL A 146 21.99 -13.39 -15.85
C VAL A 146 20.53 -13.85 -15.93
N GLU A 147 20.22 -15.12 -15.63
CA GLU A 147 18.83 -15.57 -15.52
C GLU A 147 18.10 -14.84 -14.39
N MET A 148 18.73 -14.74 -13.20
CA MET A 148 18.21 -13.96 -12.09
C MET A 148 17.99 -12.49 -12.46
N PHE A 149 18.88 -11.89 -13.27
CA PHE A 149 18.66 -10.53 -13.75
C PHE A 149 17.38 -10.40 -14.60
N GLY A 150 17.00 -11.43 -15.35
CA GLY A 150 15.70 -11.52 -16.01
C GLY A 150 14.54 -11.44 -15.01
N ASP A 151 14.58 -12.27 -13.97
CA ASP A 151 13.56 -12.26 -12.89
C ASP A 151 13.53 -10.90 -12.17
N TYR A 152 14.68 -10.23 -12.00
CA TYR A 152 14.76 -8.90 -11.42
C TYR A 152 14.02 -7.84 -12.26
N LEU A 153 14.07 -7.95 -13.60
CA LEU A 153 13.31 -7.07 -14.48
C LEU A 153 11.79 -7.29 -14.33
N GLU A 154 11.35 -8.52 -14.09
CA GLU A 154 9.94 -8.80 -13.78
C GLU A 154 9.52 -8.20 -12.43
N LEU A 155 10.38 -8.30 -11.41
CA LEU A 155 10.14 -7.64 -10.12
C LEU A 155 10.08 -6.12 -10.24
N THR A 156 10.85 -5.54 -11.16
CA THR A 156 10.83 -4.09 -11.46
C THR A 156 9.47 -3.67 -12.01
N GLU A 157 8.85 -4.48 -12.87
CA GLU A 157 7.48 -4.24 -13.35
C GLU A 157 6.44 -4.38 -12.23
N ALA A 158 6.53 -5.42 -11.39
CA ALA A 158 5.64 -5.58 -10.24
C ALA A 158 5.72 -4.42 -9.25
N ALA A 159 6.93 -3.89 -9.00
CA ALA A 159 7.12 -2.70 -8.18
C ALA A 159 6.54 -1.44 -8.83
N ARG A 160 6.65 -1.31 -10.16
CA ARG A 160 6.04 -0.21 -10.91
C ARG A 160 4.52 -0.25 -10.82
N GLU A 161 3.91 -1.41 -11.03
CA GLU A 161 2.45 -1.61 -10.96
C GLU A 161 1.91 -1.31 -9.57
N SER A 162 2.52 -1.88 -8.52
CA SER A 162 2.13 -1.58 -7.13
C SER A 162 2.34 -0.10 -6.77
N GLY A 163 3.38 0.54 -7.31
CA GLY A 163 3.62 1.97 -7.14
C GLY A 163 2.56 2.83 -7.82
N GLN A 164 2.18 2.49 -9.05
CA GLN A 164 1.10 3.20 -9.78
C GLN A 164 -0.23 3.08 -9.04
N GLU A 165 -0.52 1.91 -8.47
CA GLU A 165 -1.72 1.71 -7.66
C GLU A 165 -1.70 2.55 -6.38
N ALA A 166 -0.58 2.56 -5.66
CA ALA A 166 -0.40 3.40 -4.48
C ALA A 166 -0.55 4.89 -4.83
N LEU A 167 0.01 5.34 -5.96
CA LEU A 167 -0.15 6.72 -6.46
C LEU A 167 -1.60 7.06 -6.74
N ARG A 168 -2.34 6.17 -7.42
CA ARG A 168 -3.75 6.37 -7.75
C ARG A 168 -4.58 6.61 -6.49
N LEU A 169 -4.42 5.73 -5.49
CA LEU A 169 -5.20 5.81 -4.25
C LEU A 169 -4.76 6.98 -3.35
N LEU A 170 -3.46 7.27 -3.26
CA LEU A 170 -2.96 8.47 -2.58
C LEU A 170 -3.46 9.75 -3.24
N MET A 171 -3.46 9.84 -4.57
CA MET A 171 -3.97 11.00 -5.29
C MET A 171 -5.47 11.19 -5.04
N THR A 172 -6.26 10.12 -5.12
CA THR A 172 -7.68 10.16 -4.81
C THR A 172 -7.90 10.64 -3.37
N SER A 173 -7.17 10.10 -2.40
CA SER A 173 -7.28 10.50 -1.01
C SER A 173 -6.89 11.97 -0.77
N VAL A 174 -5.76 12.41 -1.33
CA VAL A 174 -5.21 13.76 -1.10
C VAL A 174 -6.04 14.85 -1.79
N PHE A 175 -6.52 14.60 -3.01
CA PHE A 175 -7.19 15.62 -3.82
C PHE A 175 -8.71 15.54 -3.79
N LEU A 176 -9.28 14.33 -3.62
CA LEU A 176 -10.73 14.10 -3.66
C LEU A 176 -11.30 13.71 -2.28
N GLY A 177 -10.45 13.42 -1.31
CA GLY A 177 -10.83 13.09 0.07
C GLY A 177 -11.15 11.61 0.28
N GLU A 178 -11.32 11.22 1.55
CA GLU A 178 -11.59 9.84 1.94
C GLU A 178 -12.92 9.30 1.42
N ASP A 179 -13.96 10.13 1.31
CA ASP A 179 -15.27 9.69 0.81
C ASP A 179 -15.24 9.38 -0.68
N ALA A 180 -14.39 10.05 -1.46
CA ALA A 180 -14.15 9.71 -2.86
C ALA A 180 -13.35 8.40 -2.96
N LEU A 181 -12.32 8.24 -2.11
CA LEU A 181 -11.53 7.02 -2.05
C LEU A 181 -12.38 5.79 -1.74
N ARG A 182 -13.26 5.86 -0.72
CA ARG A 182 -14.14 4.74 -0.37
C ARG A 182 -15.07 4.36 -1.52
N ARG A 183 -15.64 5.33 -2.22
CA ARG A 183 -16.49 5.06 -3.39
C ARG A 183 -15.75 4.35 -4.51
N VAL A 184 -14.54 4.79 -4.85
CA VAL A 184 -13.71 4.13 -5.87
C VAL A 184 -13.44 2.67 -5.48
N ILE A 185 -13.07 2.43 -4.22
CA ILE A 185 -12.79 1.07 -3.73
C ILE A 185 -14.06 0.20 -3.70
N GLU A 186 -15.19 0.75 -3.28
CA GLU A 186 -16.48 0.05 -3.28
C GLU A 186 -16.90 -0.33 -4.71
N GLU A 187 -16.82 0.59 -5.66
CA GLU A 187 -17.11 0.35 -7.08
C GLU A 187 -16.21 -0.75 -7.67
N GLU A 188 -14.91 -0.74 -7.34
CA GLU A 188 -13.96 -1.77 -7.78
C GLU A 188 -14.27 -3.14 -7.17
N ARG A 189 -14.58 -3.19 -5.87
CA ARG A 189 -14.97 -4.42 -5.18
C ARG A 189 -16.26 -4.99 -5.77
N GLU A 190 -17.26 -4.15 -6.05
CA GLU A 190 -18.49 -4.57 -6.69
C GLU A 190 -18.26 -5.12 -8.11
N ALA A 191 -17.42 -4.45 -8.90
CA ALA A 191 -17.05 -4.91 -10.23
C ALA A 191 -16.32 -6.26 -10.20
N GLU A 192 -15.38 -6.44 -9.26
CA GLU A 192 -14.66 -7.71 -9.10
C GLU A 192 -15.60 -8.85 -8.69
N LEU A 193 -16.50 -8.59 -7.74
CA LEU A 193 -17.52 -9.56 -7.33
C LEU A 193 -18.45 -9.93 -8.48
N ALA A 194 -18.88 -8.95 -9.29
CA ALA A 194 -19.70 -9.20 -10.47
C ALA A 194 -18.96 -10.04 -11.52
N ALA A 195 -17.68 -9.75 -11.78
CA ALA A 195 -16.85 -10.52 -12.70
C ALA A 195 -16.67 -11.98 -12.24
N ARG A 196 -16.36 -12.18 -10.94
CA ARG A 196 -16.26 -13.52 -10.34
C ARG A 196 -17.58 -14.28 -10.41
N GLN A 197 -18.71 -13.62 -10.17
CA GLN A 197 -20.03 -14.23 -10.29
C GLN A 197 -20.33 -14.64 -11.74
N ALA A 198 -20.00 -13.80 -12.72
CA ALA A 198 -20.15 -14.13 -14.13
C ALA A 198 -19.30 -15.34 -14.53
N GLU A 199 -18.05 -15.40 -14.06
CA GLU A 199 -17.17 -16.55 -14.28
C GLU A 199 -17.75 -17.84 -13.67
N LEU A 200 -18.25 -17.79 -12.43
CA LEU A 200 -18.91 -18.92 -11.78
C LEU A 200 -20.18 -19.37 -12.51
N ALA A 201 -20.94 -18.45 -13.10
CA ALA A 201 -22.09 -18.77 -13.94
C ALA A 201 -21.69 -19.50 -15.24
N LEU A 202 -20.58 -19.10 -15.86
CA LEU A 202 -20.00 -19.80 -17.02
C LEU A 202 -19.45 -21.18 -16.66
N LEU A 203 -18.81 -21.30 -15.49
CA LEU A 203 -18.32 -22.59 -14.99
C LEU A 203 -19.49 -23.52 -14.69
N SER A 204 -20.51 -23.06 -13.95
CA SER A 204 -21.66 -23.89 -13.59
C SER A 204 -22.45 -24.38 -14.81
N SER A 205 -22.59 -23.55 -15.85
CA SER A 205 -23.23 -23.94 -17.11
C SER A 205 -22.38 -24.90 -17.96
N SER A 206 -21.05 -24.79 -17.94
CA SER A 206 -20.15 -25.65 -18.73
C SER A 206 -19.75 -26.97 -18.04
N LEU A 207 -19.85 -27.05 -16.71
CA LEU A 207 -19.44 -28.21 -15.91
C LEU A 207 -20.19 -29.52 -16.25
N PRO A 208 -21.53 -29.55 -16.38
CA PRO A 208 -22.24 -30.79 -16.71
C PRO A 208 -21.78 -31.42 -18.03
N GLY A 209 -21.55 -30.61 -19.07
CA GLY A 209 -21.03 -31.07 -20.35
C GLY A 209 -19.60 -31.61 -20.27
N LYS A 210 -18.72 -30.91 -19.52
CA LYS A 210 -17.34 -31.35 -19.27
C LYS A 210 -17.29 -32.69 -18.51
N LEU A 211 -18.16 -32.86 -17.51
CA LEU A 211 -18.27 -34.10 -16.73
C LEU A 211 -18.82 -35.26 -17.58
N ALA A 212 -19.81 -35.00 -18.44
CA ALA A 212 -20.33 -36.00 -19.37
C ALA A 212 -19.26 -36.48 -20.36
N ALA A 213 -18.49 -35.54 -20.94
CA ALA A 213 -17.39 -35.85 -21.83
C ALA A 213 -16.26 -36.64 -21.13
N LEU A 214 -15.93 -36.28 -19.88
CA LEU A 214 -14.95 -37.00 -19.07
C LEU A 214 -15.40 -38.44 -18.79
N ARG A 215 -16.67 -38.63 -18.40
CA ARG A 215 -17.27 -39.95 -18.17
C ARG A 215 -17.19 -40.83 -19.42
N GLN A 216 -17.48 -40.27 -20.59
CA GLN A 216 -17.41 -40.99 -21.87
C GLN A 216 -15.97 -41.39 -22.24
N ARG A 217 -14.97 -40.55 -21.96
CA ARG A 217 -13.55 -40.90 -22.18
C ARG A 217 -13.09 -42.02 -21.26
N LEU A 218 -13.48 -41.96 -19.98
CA LEU A 218 -13.14 -43.00 -19.00
C LEU A 218 -13.79 -44.34 -19.32
N SER A 219 -15.06 -44.36 -19.73
CA SER A 219 -15.74 -45.59 -20.10
C SER A 219 -15.11 -46.28 -21.31
N ARG A 220 -14.77 -45.53 -22.36
CA ARG A 220 -14.05 -46.04 -23.54
C ARG A 220 -12.69 -46.64 -23.19
N ARG A 221 -11.92 -45.98 -22.31
CA ARG A 221 -10.62 -46.49 -21.87
C ARG A 221 -10.74 -47.77 -21.04
N SER A 222 -11.82 -47.93 -20.28
CA SER A 222 -12.06 -49.14 -19.50
C SER A 222 -12.47 -50.33 -20.39
N SER A 223 -13.28 -50.09 -21.43
CA SER A 223 -13.69 -51.14 -22.37
C SER A 223 -12.52 -51.67 -23.20
N ASP A 224 -11.58 -50.81 -23.58
CA ASP A 224 -10.37 -51.21 -24.31
C ASP A 224 -9.43 -52.09 -23.47
N ARG A 225 -9.53 -52.04 -22.14
CA ARG A 225 -8.70 -52.83 -21.21
C ARG A 225 -9.32 -54.18 -20.81
N SER A 226 -10.62 -54.35 -20.98
CA SER A 226 -11.34 -55.61 -20.71
C SER A 226 -11.49 -56.51 -21.94
N GLY A 227 -11.00 -56.07 -23.11
CA GLY A 227 -10.97 -56.84 -24.35
C GLY A 227 -9.62 -57.51 -24.67
N LEU A 228 -8.67 -57.48 -23.74
CA LEU A 228 -7.41 -58.25 -23.74
C LEU A 228 -7.49 -59.35 -22.68
#